data_AF-A0A966D317-F1
#
_entry.id   AF-A0A966D317-F1
#
_cell.length_a   1.000
_cell.length_b   1.000
_cell.length_c   1.000
_cell.angle_alpha   90.00
_cell.angle_beta   90.00
_cell.angle_gamma   90.00
#
_symmetry.space_group_name_H-M   'P 1'
#
loop_
_entity.id
_entity.type
_entity.pdbx_description
1 polymer ?
#
loop_
_entity_poly.entity_id
_entity_poly.type
_entity_poly.pdbx_seq_one_letter_code
_entity_poly.pdbx_strand_id
1 'polypeptide(L)'
;NLIEGIGPVLQIAEGHTAVLPDEVSQTLQKRTDPTWPTTWFVPRTTGEGAFKDVYSVMANWGANHGSFNYGHIGHQLLTLCSMLRIPVSMHNVPDDRIYRPHAWAAFGTQDAESADYRACAAYGPIYG
;
A
#
# COMPACT_ATOMS: atom_id res chain seq x y z
N ASN A 1 -1.67 6.94 -6.65
CA ASN A 1 -1.06 8.20 -7.14
C ASN A 1 -0.96 8.15 -8.66
N LEU A 2 -1.01 9.28 -9.35
CA LEU A 2 -0.69 9.40 -10.77
C LEU A 2 0.66 10.10 -10.89
N ILE A 3 1.67 9.40 -11.42
CA ILE A 3 3.04 9.90 -11.52
C ILE A 3 3.36 10.20 -12.97
N GLU A 4 3.83 11.41 -13.26
CA GLU A 4 4.23 11.80 -14.61
C GLU A 4 5.33 10.86 -15.15
N GLY A 5 5.17 10.38 -16.38
CA GLY A 5 6.10 9.44 -17.03
C GLY A 5 5.95 7.97 -16.62
N ILE A 6 5.16 7.66 -15.58
CA ILE A 6 4.87 6.27 -15.15
C ILE A 6 3.38 5.93 -15.32
N GLY A 7 2.49 6.85 -14.97
CA GLY A 7 1.05 6.63 -14.91
C GLY A 7 0.55 6.29 -13.50
N PRO A 8 -0.56 5.54 -13.36
CA PRO A 8 -1.12 5.20 -12.05
C PRO A 8 -0.22 4.22 -11.30
N VAL A 9 -0.05 4.45 -9.99
CA VAL A 9 0.62 3.54 -9.05
C VAL A 9 -0.24 3.35 -7.80
N LEU A 10 -0.21 2.14 -7.22
CA LEU A 10 -0.91 1.83 -5.97
C LEU A 10 0.08 1.68 -4.79
N GLN A 11 -0.35 2.13 -3.61
CA GLN A 11 0.33 1.91 -2.32
C GLN A 11 -0.64 1.20 -1.37
N ILE A 12 -0.15 0.19 -0.64
CA ILE A 12 -0.95 -0.66 0.25
C ILE A 12 -0.24 -0.76 1.60
N ALA A 13 -0.95 -0.53 2.70
CA ALA A 13 -0.41 -0.78 4.04
C ALA A 13 -1.43 -1.59 4.86
N GLU A 14 -1.17 -2.89 5.05
CA GLU A 14 -1.93 -3.71 5.99
C GLU A 14 -1.53 -3.39 7.43
N GLY A 15 -2.48 -3.43 8.35
CA GLY A 15 -2.27 -3.11 9.76
C GLY A 15 -3.52 -3.34 10.58
N HIS A 16 -3.57 -2.75 11.78
CA HIS A 16 -4.70 -2.88 12.68
C HIS A 16 -5.16 -1.52 13.19
N THR A 17 -6.45 -1.42 13.51
CA THR A 17 -6.95 -0.34 14.37
C THR A 17 -6.49 -0.56 15.80
N ALA A 18 -6.08 0.49 16.49
CA ALA A 18 -5.72 0.45 17.90
C ALA A 18 -6.79 1.11 18.76
N VAL A 19 -7.00 0.56 19.95
CA VAL A 19 -7.76 1.22 21.03
C VAL A 19 -6.74 1.81 21.98
N LEU A 20 -6.74 3.14 22.09
CA LEU A 20 -5.91 3.85 23.06
C LEU A 20 -6.68 4.06 24.37
N PRO A 21 -6.02 4.16 25.53
CA PRO A 21 -6.67 4.63 26.75
C PRO A 21 -7.39 5.97 26.51
N ASP A 22 -8.58 6.13 27.09
CA ASP A 22 -9.45 7.28 26.83
C ASP A 22 -8.75 8.62 27.03
N GLU A 23 -7.98 8.77 28.11
CA GLU A 23 -7.23 10.00 28.41
C GLU A 23 -6.23 10.35 27.29
N VAL A 24 -5.52 9.36 26.77
CA VAL A 24 -4.56 9.54 25.67
C VAL A 24 -5.29 9.91 24.39
N SER A 25 -6.34 9.14 24.02
CA SER A 25 -7.11 9.39 22.80
C SER A 25 -7.75 10.78 22.80
N GLN A 26 -8.38 11.18 23.90
CA GLN A 26 -9.03 12.48 24.02
C GLN A 26 -8.03 13.64 24.00
N THR A 27 -6.86 13.47 24.65
CA THR A 27 -5.80 14.49 24.64
C THR A 27 -5.31 14.75 23.22
N LEU A 28 -5.12 13.70 22.41
CA LEU A 28 -4.70 13.84 21.02
C LEU A 28 -5.82 14.44 20.14
N GLN A 29 -7.06 13.93 20.23
CA GLN A 29 -8.19 14.43 19.43
C GLN A 29 -8.47 15.91 19.65
N LYS A 30 -8.47 16.37 20.91
CA LYS A 30 -8.67 17.80 21.26
C LYS A 30 -7.62 18.72 20.65
N ARG A 31 -6.42 18.21 20.34
CA ARG A 31 -5.32 18.97 19.72
C ARG A 31 -5.28 18.86 18.20
N THR A 32 -6.11 18.00 17.60
CA THR A 32 -6.18 17.79 16.15
C THR A 32 -7.50 18.33 15.61
N ASP A 33 -8.58 17.54 15.68
CA ASP A 33 -9.94 17.99 15.43
C ASP A 33 -10.91 17.08 16.18
N PRO A 34 -11.53 17.55 17.29
CA PRO A 34 -12.43 16.72 18.09
C PRO A 34 -13.82 16.54 17.45
N THR A 35 -14.12 17.22 16.34
CA THR A 35 -15.42 17.15 15.66
C THR A 35 -15.45 16.09 14.55
N TRP A 36 -14.28 15.58 14.16
CA TRP A 36 -14.14 14.62 13.07
C TRP A 36 -13.99 13.18 13.57
N PRO A 37 -14.41 12.17 12.78
CA PRO A 37 -14.17 10.78 13.11
C PRO A 37 -12.67 10.47 13.11
N THR A 38 -12.20 9.79 14.14
CA THR A 38 -10.78 9.41 14.30
C THR A 38 -10.62 7.89 14.21
N THR A 39 -9.61 7.45 13.45
CA THR A 39 -9.15 6.06 13.43
C THR A 39 -7.67 6.02 13.82
N TRP A 40 -7.35 5.37 14.93
CA TRP A 40 -5.95 5.10 15.29
C TRP A 40 -5.47 3.85 14.55
N PHE A 41 -4.49 4.01 13.68
CA PHE A 41 -3.99 2.93 12.82
C PHE A 41 -2.53 2.61 13.13
N VAL A 42 -2.21 1.32 13.16
CA VAL A 42 -0.84 0.81 13.32
C VAL A 42 -0.52 -0.09 12.13
N PRO A 43 0.38 0.32 11.22
CA PRO A 43 0.78 -0.53 10.09
C PRO A 43 1.62 -1.72 10.58
N ARG A 44 1.49 -2.86 9.91
CA ARG A 44 2.41 -3.99 10.09
C ARG A 44 3.77 -3.59 9.50
N THR A 45 4.80 -3.53 10.33
CA THR A 45 6.17 -3.28 9.88
C THR A 45 6.84 -4.59 9.44
N THR A 46 7.81 -4.48 8.55
CA THR A 46 8.62 -5.60 8.06
C THR A 46 10.09 -5.47 8.48
N GLY A 47 10.51 -4.28 8.92
CA GLY A 47 11.91 -3.96 9.21
C GLY A 47 12.72 -3.49 7.99
N GLU A 48 12.11 -3.48 6.81
CA GLU A 48 12.76 -3.16 5.54
C GLU A 48 12.00 -2.08 4.75
N GLY A 49 12.72 -1.35 3.89
CA GLY A 49 12.15 -0.37 2.98
C GLY A 49 11.19 0.63 3.64
N ALA A 50 10.06 0.90 3.00
CA ALA A 50 9.02 1.80 3.49
C ALA A 50 8.28 1.29 4.75
N PHE A 51 8.50 0.03 5.14
CA PHE A 51 7.89 -0.60 6.31
C PHE A 51 8.91 -0.92 7.40
N LYS A 52 10.06 -0.24 7.39
CA LYS A 52 11.07 -0.30 8.45
C LYS A 52 10.49 0.07 9.82
N ASP A 53 9.74 1.16 9.87
CA ASP A 53 9.07 1.67 11.06
C ASP A 53 7.82 2.49 10.66
N VAL A 54 6.99 2.84 11.66
CA VAL A 54 5.73 3.56 11.43
C VAL A 54 5.95 4.92 10.78
N TYR A 55 7.06 5.59 11.10
CA TYR A 55 7.42 6.87 10.49
C TYR A 55 7.68 6.70 9.00
N SER A 56 8.45 5.67 8.61
CA SER A 56 8.77 5.36 7.22
C SER A 56 7.50 5.11 6.39
N VAL A 57 6.48 4.46 6.97
CA VAL A 57 5.19 4.25 6.28
C VAL A 57 4.52 5.60 5.98
N MET A 58 4.46 6.50 6.95
CA MET A 58 3.87 7.83 6.76
C MET A 58 4.69 8.68 5.77
N ALA A 59 6.02 8.68 5.89
CA ALA A 59 6.91 9.49 5.06
C ALA A 59 6.90 9.07 3.57
N ASN A 60 6.59 7.81 3.27
CA ASN A 60 6.50 7.29 1.91
C ASN A 60 5.08 7.30 1.33
N TRP A 61 4.06 7.68 2.12
CA TRP A 61 2.70 7.77 1.62
C TRP A 61 2.56 8.97 0.66
N GLY A 62 2.14 8.71 -0.58
CA GLY A 62 2.25 9.69 -1.67
C GLY A 62 1.13 10.72 -1.78
N ALA A 63 0.23 10.79 -0.80
CA ALA A 63 -0.89 11.73 -0.76
C ALA A 63 -1.30 12.08 0.67
N ASN A 64 -2.11 13.12 0.87
CA ASN A 64 -2.67 13.44 2.18
C ASN A 64 -3.89 12.58 2.56
N HIS A 65 -4.44 11.82 1.61
CA HIS A 65 -5.59 10.94 1.80
C HIS A 65 -5.20 9.46 1.70
N GLY A 66 -6.02 8.60 2.28
CA GLY A 66 -5.98 7.15 2.14
C GLY A 66 -7.39 6.58 2.16
N SER A 67 -7.55 5.31 1.78
CA SER A 67 -8.81 4.58 1.88
C SER A 67 -8.63 3.38 2.80
N PHE A 68 -9.48 3.27 3.82
CA PHE A 68 -9.49 2.14 4.72
C PHE A 68 -10.49 1.09 4.24
N ASN A 69 -10.08 -0.17 4.28
CA ASN A 69 -10.93 -1.33 4.06
C ASN A 69 -10.78 -2.29 5.24
N TYR A 70 -11.89 -2.93 5.66
CA TYR A 70 -11.84 -3.92 6.72
C TYR A 70 -11.22 -5.23 6.22
N GLY A 71 -10.26 -5.76 6.99
CA GLY A 71 -9.54 -7.00 6.67
C GLY A 71 -8.23 -6.77 5.90
N HIS A 72 -7.45 -7.85 5.77
CA HIS A 72 -6.14 -7.83 5.12
C HIS A 72 -6.25 -8.31 3.67
N ILE A 73 -6.73 -7.41 2.81
CA ILE A 73 -7.01 -7.64 1.39
C ILE A 73 -5.88 -7.22 0.45
N GLY A 74 -4.68 -6.92 0.96
CA GLY A 74 -3.59 -6.36 0.14
C GLY A 74 -3.21 -7.24 -1.05
N HIS A 75 -3.15 -8.56 -0.84
CA HIS A 75 -2.95 -9.55 -1.90
C HIS A 75 -4.02 -9.50 -3.01
N GLN A 76 -5.30 -9.25 -2.68
CA GLN A 76 -6.38 -9.14 -3.66
C GLN A 76 -6.21 -7.87 -4.50
N LEU A 77 -5.80 -6.76 -3.86
CA LEU A 77 -5.48 -5.52 -4.55
C LEU A 77 -4.25 -5.67 -5.46
N LEU A 78 -3.21 -6.39 -5.03
CA LEU A 78 -2.04 -6.74 -5.86
C LEU A 78 -2.47 -7.53 -7.11
N THR A 79 -3.30 -8.56 -6.95
CA THR A 79 -3.84 -9.33 -8.07
C THR A 79 -4.65 -8.44 -9.01
N LEU A 80 -5.57 -7.63 -8.48
CA LEU A 80 -6.37 -6.70 -9.27
C LEU A 80 -5.48 -5.70 -10.04
N CYS A 81 -4.48 -5.13 -9.37
CA CYS A 81 -3.52 -4.20 -9.98
C CYS A 81 -2.74 -4.84 -11.12
N SER A 82 -2.30 -6.10 -10.97
CA SER A 82 -1.63 -6.82 -12.06
C SER A 82 -2.56 -7.06 -13.26
N MET A 83 -3.85 -7.34 -13.02
CA MET A 83 -4.84 -7.41 -14.10
C MET A 83 -5.01 -6.06 -14.79
N LEU A 84 -4.97 -4.96 -14.05
CA LEU A 84 -5.13 -3.60 -14.58
C LEU A 84 -3.82 -2.97 -15.11
N ARG A 85 -2.68 -3.66 -14.95
CA ARG A 85 -1.34 -3.16 -15.29
C ARG A 85 -0.98 -1.86 -14.56
N ILE A 86 -1.38 -1.80 -13.29
CA ILE A 86 -1.04 -0.72 -12.36
C ILE A 86 0.07 -1.25 -11.44
N PRO A 87 1.31 -0.72 -11.50
CA PRO A 87 2.37 -1.17 -10.61
C PRO A 87 2.05 -0.81 -9.14
N VAL A 88 2.42 -1.71 -8.23
CA VAL A 88 2.31 -1.47 -6.78
C VAL A 88 3.66 -1.01 -6.26
N SER A 89 3.76 0.27 -5.89
CA SER A 89 5.01 0.94 -5.54
C SER A 89 5.39 0.85 -4.05
N MET A 90 4.51 0.29 -3.23
CA MET A 90 4.69 0.13 -1.78
C MET A 90 3.67 -0.87 -1.25
N HIS A 91 4.12 -1.99 -0.67
CA HIS A 91 3.26 -2.89 0.09
C HIS A 91 4.01 -3.63 1.21
N ASN A 92 3.28 -4.10 2.22
CA ASN A 92 3.78 -4.99 3.28
C ASN A 92 3.08 -6.37 3.26
N VAL A 93 2.49 -6.72 2.12
CA VAL A 93 1.92 -8.05 1.89
C VAL A 93 3.08 -9.07 1.81
N PRO A 94 3.03 -10.18 2.56
CA PRO A 94 4.02 -11.25 2.46
C PRO A 94 4.13 -11.85 1.05
N ASP A 95 5.35 -12.22 0.66
CA ASP A 95 5.66 -12.70 -0.70
C ASP A 95 4.86 -13.94 -1.12
N ASP A 96 4.58 -14.84 -0.19
CA ASP A 96 3.82 -16.07 -0.42
C ASP A 96 2.33 -15.82 -0.76
N ARG A 97 1.84 -14.61 -0.52
CA ARG A 97 0.47 -14.19 -0.87
C ARG A 97 0.41 -13.40 -2.17
N ILE A 98 1.54 -13.05 -2.78
CA ILE A 98 1.56 -12.30 -4.03
C ILE A 98 1.13 -13.23 -5.17
N TYR A 99 0.02 -12.88 -5.82
CA TYR A 99 -0.50 -13.62 -6.97
C TYR A 99 -0.74 -12.69 -8.15
N ARG A 100 -0.04 -12.96 -9.26
CA ARG A 100 -0.09 -12.21 -10.52
C ARG A 100 -0.18 -13.19 -11.69
N PRO A 101 -0.55 -12.75 -12.92
CA PRO A 101 -0.48 -13.61 -14.09
C PRO A 101 0.91 -14.24 -14.26
N HIS A 102 0.97 -15.53 -14.62
CA HIS A 102 2.22 -16.29 -14.70
C HIS A 102 3.32 -15.59 -15.54
N ALA A 103 2.91 -14.81 -16.55
CA ALA A 103 3.81 -14.03 -17.39
C ALA A 103 4.71 -13.05 -16.61
N TRP A 104 4.32 -12.57 -15.42
CA TRP A 104 5.17 -11.69 -14.60
C TRP A 104 6.50 -12.34 -14.22
N ALA A 105 6.54 -13.67 -14.04
CA ALA A 105 7.76 -14.39 -13.70
C ALA A 105 8.83 -14.30 -14.81
N ALA A 106 8.42 -14.11 -16.07
CA ALA A 106 9.36 -13.91 -17.19
C ALA A 106 10.06 -12.54 -17.13
N PHE A 107 9.54 -11.58 -16.36
CA PHE A 107 10.18 -10.28 -16.12
C PHE A 107 11.17 -10.32 -14.95
N GLY A 108 11.28 -11.44 -14.24
CA GLY A 108 12.20 -11.65 -13.12
C GLY A 108 11.50 -12.28 -11.91
N THR A 109 12.26 -13.06 -11.13
CA THR A 109 11.72 -13.80 -9.96
C THR A 109 12.34 -13.42 -8.62
N GLN A 110 13.45 -12.67 -8.60
CA GLN A 110 14.14 -12.26 -7.37
C GLN A 110 13.66 -10.90 -6.86
N ASP A 111 13.35 -9.98 -7.77
CA ASP A 111 12.87 -8.64 -7.47
C ASP A 111 11.45 -8.47 -8.03
N ALA A 112 10.48 -8.78 -7.19
CA ALA A 112 9.05 -8.78 -7.53
C ALA A 112 8.50 -7.37 -7.79
N GLU A 113 9.12 -6.33 -7.23
CA GLU A 113 8.74 -4.93 -7.46
C GLU A 113 9.19 -4.52 -8.86
N SER A 114 10.48 -4.66 -9.16
CA SER A 114 10.99 -4.29 -10.49
C SER A 114 10.36 -5.14 -11.62
N ALA A 115 10.07 -6.42 -11.35
CA ALA A 115 9.34 -7.27 -12.30
C ALA A 115 7.93 -6.73 -12.57
N ASP A 116 7.22 -6.20 -11.56
CA ASP A 116 5.90 -5.59 -11.73
C ASP A 116 5.96 -4.35 -12.60
N TYR A 117 6.92 -3.45 -12.33
CA TYR A 117 7.11 -2.25 -13.14
C TYR A 117 7.42 -2.57 -14.59
N ARG A 118 8.32 -3.54 -14.84
CA ARG A 118 8.65 -3.97 -16.21
C ARG A 118 7.45 -4.59 -16.93
N ALA A 119 6.69 -5.44 -16.25
CA ALA A 119 5.51 -6.08 -16.83
C ALA A 119 4.40 -5.06 -17.13
N CYS A 120 4.08 -4.17 -16.17
CA CYS A 120 3.08 -3.13 -16.35
C CYS A 120 3.47 -2.17 -17.49
N ALA A 121 4.74 -1.77 -17.59
CA ALA A 121 5.23 -0.94 -18.69
C ALA A 121 5.17 -1.66 -20.04
N ALA A 122 5.51 -2.95 -20.10
CA ALA A 122 5.50 -3.73 -21.33
C ALA A 122 4.09 -4.01 -21.86
N TYR A 123 3.13 -4.26 -20.97
CA TYR A 123 1.75 -4.59 -21.35
C TYR A 123 0.84 -3.38 -21.50
N GLY A 124 1.13 -2.28 -20.80
CA GLY A 124 0.36 -1.04 -20.87
C GLY A 124 -1.07 -1.16 -20.31
N PRO A 125 -1.86 -0.07 -20.36
CA PRO A 125 -3.24 -0.06 -19.89
C PRO A 125 -4.14 -0.98 -20.73
N ILE A 126 -5.17 -1.56 -20.12
CA ILE A 126 -6.07 -2.53 -20.80
C ILE A 126 -6.78 -1.92 -22.01
N TYR A 127 -7.14 -0.64 -21.95
CA TYR A 127 -8.05 0.00 -22.91
C TYR A 127 -7.41 1.11 -23.75
N GLY A 128 -6.10 1.32 -23.64
CA GLY A 128 -5.38 2.41 -24.32
C GLY A 128 -5.31 3.69 -23.51
#